data_AF-A0A497D4G7-F1
#
_entry.id   AF-A0A497D4G7-F1
#
_cell.length_a   1.000
_cell.length_b   1.000
_cell.length_c   1.000
_cell.angle_alpha   90.00
_cell.angle_beta   90.00
_cell.angle_gamma   90.00
#
_symmetry.space_group_name_H-M   'P 1'
#
loop_
_entity.id
_entity.type
_entity.pdbx_description
1 polymer ?
#
loop_
_entity_poly.entity_id
_entity_poly.type
_entity_poly.pdbx_seq_one_letter_code
_entity_poly.pdbx_strand_id
1 'polypeptide(L)'
;MLNRENKYFFIIRFVIAWIIILTVPAFAVAVPQVSYPPDTINSGDTSHIDLIFPFSDNTGNPYLDNQNTSPLFLNDPENIDREIIYNPETNTYEFVNKIGDFTYRPPTIMDFEDYKDYDLQRDIQNYWDERTQTAGTSDGSRLIPKIYVGGEAFDRIFGSNTIDIRPQGSAEVSFGILSNKREDPALDVRQRRTTNFDFKMRIQMNVIAKIGDKIEFKANYNTESSFDFENTLKLKYEGKEDEIIKLIEAGNVSLPLRSSLIQGSQSLFGVKTELQFGKTHVTALFSQQQSETQNITVQGGAQTSRFELTALDYEENRHFFLAHKFRDNYESALATLPIVTTDITITKMEVWVTNIGAATEENRNIVAFTDLGEGKRSNIHNQYINPLINGDILPSNRSNDMLYKMDTAQIRDINTVTNYLTGDPFGIGLNNYFVSGEDFVKLENARKLRETEYTVNTRLGFISLNTNLSPDQILAVAVQYTVIGYDSVFQIGEFSDQGNTAPNNLVVKLLKSSNPNTQMPMWDLMMKNVYSIGAYQVERT
;
A
#
# COMPACT_ATOMS: atom_id res chain seq x y z
N MET A 1 -35.11 -24.21 -13.13
CA MET A 1 -35.52 -23.00 -13.87
C MET A 1 -36.77 -22.44 -13.21
N LEU A 2 -36.64 -21.34 -12.48
CA LEU A 2 -37.75 -20.54 -11.95
C LEU A 2 -37.35 -19.06 -12.00
N ASN A 3 -38.35 -18.23 -12.22
CA ASN A 3 -38.33 -17.01 -13.03
C ASN A 3 -37.54 -15.80 -12.46
N ARG A 4 -36.93 -15.07 -13.40
CA ARG A 4 -36.07 -13.88 -13.21
C ARG A 4 -36.87 -12.55 -13.10
N GLU A 5 -38.20 -12.60 -13.17
CA GLU A 5 -39.06 -11.39 -13.25
C GLU A 5 -39.52 -10.82 -11.90
N ASN A 6 -39.51 -11.61 -10.81
CA ASN A 6 -40.02 -11.12 -9.51
C ASN A 6 -39.04 -10.22 -8.72
N LYS A 7 -37.77 -10.09 -9.15
CA LYS A 7 -36.76 -9.29 -8.42
C LYS A 7 -36.81 -7.79 -8.74
N TYR A 8 -37.32 -7.39 -9.90
CA TYR A 8 -37.34 -5.98 -10.30
C TYR A 8 -38.54 -5.20 -9.75
N PHE A 9 -39.63 -5.89 -9.40
CA PHE A 9 -40.86 -5.25 -8.94
C PHE A 9 -40.76 -4.74 -7.48
N PHE A 10 -39.91 -5.36 -6.65
CA PHE A 10 -39.75 -4.99 -5.24
C PHE A 10 -38.84 -3.76 -5.06
N ILE A 11 -37.84 -3.61 -5.93
CA ILE A 11 -36.84 -2.52 -5.84
C ILE A 11 -37.44 -1.17 -6.26
N ILE A 12 -38.39 -1.15 -7.20
CA ILE A 12 -39.00 0.09 -7.71
C ILE A 12 -39.97 0.72 -6.69
N ARG A 13 -40.65 -0.08 -5.85
CA ARG A 13 -41.54 0.47 -4.80
C ARG A 13 -40.78 1.06 -3.61
N PHE A 14 -39.57 0.56 -3.32
CA PHE A 14 -38.79 1.06 -2.19
C PHE A 14 -38.15 2.43 -2.45
N VAL A 15 -37.84 2.75 -3.72
CA VAL A 15 -37.21 4.02 -4.10
C VAL A 15 -38.20 5.18 -4.22
N ILE A 16 -39.46 4.90 -4.57
CA ILE A 16 -40.50 5.95 -4.72
C ILE A 16 -41.01 6.43 -3.34
N ALA A 17 -40.97 5.60 -2.30
CA ALA A 17 -41.37 5.98 -0.95
C ALA A 17 -40.41 6.98 -0.27
N TRP A 18 -39.14 7.04 -0.70
CA TRP A 18 -38.12 7.89 -0.07
C TRP A 18 -38.06 9.33 -0.58
N ILE A 19 -38.75 9.67 -1.67
CA ILE A 19 -38.62 10.99 -2.33
C ILE A 19 -39.71 12.00 -1.90
N ILE A 20 -40.70 11.61 -1.09
CA ILE A 20 -41.83 12.50 -0.72
C ILE A 20 -41.71 13.11 0.71
N ILE A 21 -40.68 12.78 1.50
CA ILE A 21 -40.51 13.29 2.89
C ILE A 21 -39.51 14.46 2.98
N LEU A 22 -39.57 15.42 2.07
CA LEU A 22 -38.75 16.63 2.13
C LEU A 22 -39.53 17.81 1.56
N THR A 23 -40.45 18.38 2.36
CA THR A 23 -40.76 19.83 2.47
C THR A 23 -42.10 20.07 3.18
N VAL A 24 -42.12 20.35 4.49
CA VAL A 24 -43.14 21.21 5.16
C VAL A 24 -42.49 21.85 6.40
N PRO A 25 -42.67 23.16 6.68
CA PRO A 25 -41.93 23.87 7.71
C PRO A 25 -42.52 23.66 9.12
N ALA A 26 -41.64 23.72 10.12
CA ALA A 26 -41.99 23.64 11.53
C ALA A 26 -42.80 24.86 11.99
N PHE A 27 -44.01 24.62 12.49
CA PHE A 27 -44.73 25.55 13.35
C PHE A 27 -44.69 25.02 14.78
N ALA A 28 -44.06 25.76 15.68
CA ALA A 28 -44.14 25.52 17.11
C ALA A 28 -45.52 25.95 17.60
N VAL A 29 -46.34 24.98 18.00
CA VAL A 29 -47.57 25.22 18.77
C VAL A 29 -47.27 24.88 20.22
N ALA A 30 -47.40 25.87 21.11
CA ALA A 30 -47.29 25.67 22.54
C ALA A 30 -48.48 24.83 23.01
N VAL A 31 -48.19 23.68 23.62
CA VAL A 31 -49.21 22.81 24.25
C VAL A 31 -49.55 23.40 25.63
N PRO A 32 -50.82 23.68 25.95
CA PRO A 32 -51.20 24.06 27.31
C PRO A 32 -51.10 22.83 28.23
N GLN A 33 -50.39 22.97 29.34
CA GLN A 33 -50.36 21.99 30.42
C GLN A 33 -51.77 21.86 31.02
N VAL A 34 -52.42 20.72 30.82
CA VAL A 34 -53.63 20.36 31.55
C VAL A 34 -53.20 19.75 32.89
N SER A 35 -53.38 20.49 33.99
CA SER A 35 -53.20 19.93 35.33
C SER A 35 -54.41 19.10 35.69
N TYR A 36 -54.22 17.80 35.95
CA TYR A 36 -55.23 17.02 36.64
C TYR A 36 -55.24 17.44 38.12
N PRO A 37 -56.41 17.67 38.73
CA PRO A 37 -56.50 17.96 40.17
C PRO A 37 -55.96 16.76 40.98
N PRO A 38 -55.36 17.00 42.15
CA PRO A 38 -54.89 15.90 43.00
C PRO A 38 -56.09 15.09 43.48
N ASP A 39 -56.09 13.79 43.21
CA ASP A 39 -57.13 12.90 43.72
C ASP A 39 -57.04 12.87 45.24
N THR A 40 -58.01 13.54 45.88
CA THR A 40 -58.06 13.74 47.32
C THR A 40 -59.11 12.80 47.88
N ILE A 41 -58.80 11.51 47.91
CA ILE A 41 -59.48 10.53 48.76
C ILE A 41 -58.45 9.73 49.55
N ASN A 42 -57.95 10.37 50.62
CA ASN A 42 -57.54 9.66 51.82
C ASN A 42 -58.81 9.17 52.54
N SER A 43 -59.32 8.02 52.14
CA SER A 43 -60.13 7.18 53.02
C SER A 43 -59.36 5.89 53.23
N GLY A 44 -58.94 5.63 54.47
CA GLY A 44 -58.37 4.35 54.85
C GLY A 44 -59.36 3.23 54.53
N ASP A 45 -59.05 2.48 53.48
CA ASP A 45 -59.59 1.15 53.26
C ASP A 45 -58.83 0.19 54.21
N THR A 46 -59.58 -0.61 54.96
CA THR A 46 -59.09 -1.48 56.04
C THR A 46 -58.39 -2.75 55.52
N SER A 47 -57.62 -2.64 54.44
CA SER A 47 -56.85 -3.76 53.86
C SER A 47 -55.48 -3.36 53.31
N HIS A 48 -54.81 -2.35 53.85
CA HIS A 48 -53.38 -2.15 53.56
C HIS A 48 -52.55 -3.25 54.24
N ILE A 49 -52.37 -4.35 53.53
CA ILE A 49 -51.44 -5.41 53.89
C ILE A 49 -50.08 -4.99 53.34
N ASP A 50 -49.19 -4.54 54.23
CA ASP A 50 -47.77 -4.42 53.89
C ASP A 50 -47.22 -5.83 53.63
N LEU A 51 -47.10 -6.18 52.35
CA LEU A 51 -46.50 -7.43 51.93
C LEU A 51 -45.05 -7.44 52.43
N ILE A 52 -44.63 -8.53 53.08
CA ILE A 52 -43.23 -8.76 53.48
C ILE A 52 -42.30 -8.61 52.27
N PHE A 53 -42.80 -8.96 51.07
CA PHE A 53 -42.18 -8.70 49.78
C PHE A 53 -43.14 -7.89 48.90
N PRO A 54 -43.01 -6.56 48.84
CA PRO A 54 -43.86 -5.74 47.98
C PRO A 54 -43.52 -6.03 46.51
N PHE A 55 -44.55 -6.16 45.67
CA PHE A 55 -44.40 -6.21 44.22
C PHE A 55 -45.27 -5.13 43.59
N SER A 56 -44.81 -4.62 42.46
CA SER A 56 -45.58 -3.72 41.61
C SER A 56 -46.33 -4.58 40.59
N ASP A 57 -47.64 -4.42 40.49
CA ASP A 57 -48.38 -5.02 39.37
C ASP A 57 -47.89 -4.38 38.06
N ASN A 58 -47.84 -5.19 37.00
CA ASN A 58 -47.64 -4.73 35.64
C ASN A 58 -48.78 -3.73 35.33
N THR A 59 -48.54 -2.61 34.65
CA THR A 59 -49.58 -1.61 34.33
C THR A 59 -50.15 -1.78 32.93
N GLY A 60 -49.55 -2.65 32.12
CA GLY A 60 -49.85 -2.81 30.70
C GLY A 60 -49.34 -1.65 29.85
N ASN A 61 -48.58 -0.72 30.43
CA ASN A 61 -48.06 0.48 29.80
C ASN A 61 -46.53 0.34 29.61
N PRO A 62 -46.04 0.24 28.35
CA PRO A 62 -44.62 0.06 28.07
C PRO A 62 -43.72 1.21 28.53
N TYR A 63 -44.25 2.39 28.86
CA TYR A 63 -43.47 3.50 29.43
C TYR A 63 -43.19 3.35 30.93
N LEU A 64 -44.03 2.61 31.65
CA LEU A 64 -43.97 2.46 33.11
C LEU A 64 -43.48 1.08 33.51
N ASP A 65 -43.79 0.06 32.71
CA ASP A 65 -43.47 -1.31 33.01
C ASP A 65 -42.05 -1.65 32.62
N ASN A 66 -41.27 -2.06 33.62
CA ASN A 66 -39.92 -2.51 33.38
C ASN A 66 -39.95 -3.86 32.66
N GLN A 67 -39.19 -3.97 31.56
CA GLN A 67 -39.08 -5.21 30.79
C GLN A 67 -38.37 -6.33 31.58
N ASN A 68 -37.69 -5.99 32.68
CA ASN A 68 -36.94 -6.93 33.51
C ASN A 68 -37.65 -7.20 34.84
N THR A 69 -38.46 -8.25 34.88
CA THR A 69 -39.01 -8.77 36.13
C THR A 69 -38.05 -9.78 36.74
N SER A 70 -37.81 -9.67 38.05
CA SER A 70 -36.99 -10.64 38.77
C SER A 70 -37.58 -12.04 38.62
N PRO A 71 -36.77 -13.12 38.45
CA PRO A 71 -37.25 -14.50 38.44
C PRO A 71 -37.97 -14.93 39.72
N LEU A 72 -37.88 -14.11 40.77
CA LEU A 72 -38.61 -14.28 42.03
C LEU A 72 -40.09 -13.90 41.93
N PHE A 73 -40.49 -13.14 40.90
CA PHE A 73 -41.87 -12.84 40.59
C PHE A 73 -42.42 -13.86 39.59
N LEU A 74 -43.72 -14.14 39.69
CA LEU A 74 -44.40 -15.03 38.76
C LEU A 74 -44.54 -14.35 37.39
N ASN A 75 -44.38 -15.13 36.33
CA ASN A 75 -44.70 -14.68 34.98
C ASN A 75 -46.20 -14.49 34.82
N ASP A 76 -46.59 -13.67 33.85
CA ASP A 76 -48.00 -13.52 33.46
C ASP A 76 -48.57 -14.89 33.03
N PRO A 77 -49.80 -15.24 33.45
CA PRO A 77 -50.43 -16.51 33.09
C PRO A 77 -50.73 -16.57 31.59
N GLU A 78 -50.74 -17.77 31.00
CA GLU A 78 -50.87 -18.01 29.55
C GLU A 78 -52.14 -17.44 28.91
N ASN A 79 -53.15 -17.07 29.71
CA ASN A 79 -54.40 -16.48 29.22
C ASN A 79 -54.34 -14.94 29.10
N ILE A 80 -53.20 -14.31 29.37
CA ILE A 80 -52.95 -12.88 29.16
C ILE A 80 -52.09 -12.71 27.91
N ASP A 81 -52.67 -12.09 26.88
CA ASP A 81 -51.99 -11.79 25.62
C ASP A 81 -51.83 -10.28 25.45
N ARG A 82 -50.64 -9.86 24.99
CA ARG A 82 -50.37 -8.47 24.59
C ARG A 82 -50.31 -8.39 23.07
N GLU A 83 -51.25 -7.67 22.47
CA GLU A 83 -51.32 -7.40 21.05
C GLU A 83 -50.84 -5.97 20.75
N ILE A 84 -50.05 -5.80 19.69
CA ILE A 84 -49.56 -4.50 19.23
C ILE A 84 -50.21 -4.21 17.88
N ILE A 85 -51.05 -3.18 17.84
CA ILE A 85 -51.84 -2.82 16.66
C ILE A 85 -51.28 -1.52 16.06
N TYR A 86 -50.89 -1.55 14.80
CA TYR A 86 -50.41 -0.36 14.10
C TYR A 86 -51.58 0.43 13.48
N ASN A 87 -51.64 1.74 13.77
CA ASN A 87 -52.60 2.65 13.16
C ASN A 87 -51.92 3.47 12.03
N PRO A 88 -52.27 3.21 10.75
CA PRO A 88 -51.65 3.89 9.61
C PRO A 88 -52.07 5.36 9.44
N GLU A 89 -53.18 5.80 10.04
CA GLU A 89 -53.65 7.19 9.93
C GLU A 89 -52.91 8.13 10.89
N THR A 90 -52.62 7.65 12.10
CA THR A 90 -51.93 8.41 13.15
C THR A 90 -50.43 8.09 13.23
N ASN A 91 -49.95 7.06 12.52
CA ASN A 91 -48.59 6.53 12.59
C ASN A 91 -48.17 6.16 14.03
N THR A 92 -49.09 5.56 14.77
CA THR A 92 -48.91 5.16 16.17
C THR A 92 -49.14 3.66 16.35
N TYR A 93 -48.55 3.10 17.40
CA TYR A 93 -48.70 1.72 17.83
C TYR A 93 -49.52 1.66 19.12
N GLU A 94 -50.57 0.86 19.13
CA GLU A 94 -51.46 0.66 20.26
C GLU A 94 -51.17 -0.69 20.92
N PHE A 95 -50.82 -0.65 22.21
CA PHE A 95 -50.56 -1.81 23.05
C PHE A 95 -51.86 -2.21 23.76
N VAL A 96 -52.39 -3.37 23.43
CA VAL A 96 -53.66 -3.89 23.96
C VAL A 96 -53.40 -5.18 24.74
N ASN A 97 -53.74 -5.18 26.03
CA ASN A 97 -53.63 -6.39 26.87
C ASN A 97 -55.01 -7.06 26.99
N LYS A 98 -55.11 -8.32 26.55
CA LYS A 98 -56.36 -9.08 26.44
C LYS A 98 -56.33 -10.33 27.30
N ILE A 99 -57.48 -10.70 27.84
CA ILE A 99 -57.78 -12.03 28.40
C ILE A 99 -58.89 -12.62 27.54
N GLY A 100 -58.53 -13.51 26.61
CA GLY A 100 -59.44 -13.92 25.54
C GLY A 100 -59.89 -12.71 24.71
N ASP A 101 -61.20 -12.44 24.67
CA ASP A 101 -61.76 -11.28 23.95
C ASP A 101 -61.89 -10.02 24.81
N PHE A 102 -61.56 -10.09 26.11
CA PHE A 102 -61.74 -8.98 27.05
C PHE A 102 -60.44 -8.18 27.23
N THR A 103 -60.46 -6.91 26.83
CA THR A 103 -59.36 -5.97 27.13
C THR A 103 -59.41 -5.59 28.60
N TYR A 104 -58.48 -6.13 29.40
CA TYR A 104 -58.52 -5.98 30.87
C TYR A 104 -57.77 -4.75 31.40
N ARG A 105 -57.04 -4.03 30.52
CA ARG A 105 -56.33 -2.77 30.83
C ARG A 105 -56.49 -1.74 29.72
N PRO A 106 -56.47 -0.42 30.03
CA PRO A 106 -56.55 0.61 29.01
C PRO A 106 -55.39 0.48 28.01
N PRO A 107 -55.67 0.59 26.70
CA PRO A 107 -54.61 0.50 25.71
C PRO A 107 -53.67 1.70 25.82
N THR A 108 -52.39 1.47 25.55
CA THR A 108 -51.37 2.53 25.56
C THR A 108 -50.92 2.81 24.13
N ILE A 109 -50.81 4.08 23.76
CA ILE A 109 -50.39 4.50 22.42
C ILE A 109 -48.94 4.98 22.48
N MET A 110 -48.16 4.58 21.48
CA MET A 110 -46.76 4.97 21.32
C MET A 110 -46.55 5.48 19.90
N ASP A 111 -45.81 6.58 19.76
CA ASP A 111 -45.44 7.10 18.45
C ASP A 111 -44.40 6.18 17.80
N PHE A 112 -44.28 6.24 16.47
CA PHE A 112 -43.35 5.38 15.72
C PHE A 112 -41.90 5.42 16.24
N GLU A 113 -41.40 6.61 16.58
CA GLU A 113 -40.00 6.77 17.02
C GLU A 113 -39.78 6.12 18.39
N ASP A 114 -40.71 6.33 19.33
CA ASP A 114 -40.67 5.72 20.66
C ASP A 114 -40.82 4.19 20.56
N TYR A 115 -41.66 3.69 19.65
CA TYR A 115 -41.83 2.26 19.41
C TYR A 115 -40.55 1.62 18.88
N LYS A 116 -39.87 2.27 17.95
CA LYS A 116 -38.59 1.78 17.41
C LYS A 116 -37.54 1.64 18.50
N ASP A 117 -37.44 2.64 19.39
CA ASP A 117 -36.48 2.61 20.49
C ASP A 117 -36.86 1.54 21.54
N TYR A 118 -38.15 1.37 21.83
CA TYR A 118 -38.68 0.30 22.68
C TYR A 118 -38.37 -1.10 22.11
N ASP A 119 -38.63 -1.32 20.83
CA ASP A 119 -38.41 -2.59 20.13
C ASP A 119 -36.92 -2.95 20.12
N LEU A 120 -36.06 -1.95 19.87
CA LEU A 120 -34.60 -2.11 19.91
C LEU A 120 -34.11 -2.51 21.31
N GLN A 121 -34.59 -1.85 22.35
CA GLN A 121 -34.20 -2.18 23.74
C GLN A 121 -34.65 -3.60 24.11
N ARG A 122 -35.88 -3.98 23.77
CA ARG A 122 -36.42 -5.32 24.00
C ARG A 122 -35.57 -6.38 23.30
N ASP A 123 -35.19 -6.16 22.04
CA ASP A 123 -34.40 -7.11 21.28
C ASP A 123 -32.98 -7.28 21.84
N ILE A 124 -32.35 -6.18 22.29
CA ILE A 124 -31.06 -6.23 23.01
C ILE A 124 -31.19 -7.08 24.27
N GLN A 125 -32.27 -6.91 25.02
CA GLN A 125 -32.47 -7.63 26.28
C GLN A 125 -32.75 -9.12 26.07
N ASN A 126 -33.65 -9.45 25.14
CA ASN A 126 -33.92 -10.84 24.72
C ASN A 126 -32.63 -11.56 24.27
N TYR A 127 -31.75 -10.85 23.55
CA TYR A 127 -30.45 -11.38 23.15
C TYR A 127 -29.57 -11.76 24.36
N TRP A 128 -29.53 -10.93 25.41
CA TRP A 128 -28.76 -11.22 26.61
C TRP A 128 -29.38 -12.34 27.46
N ASP A 129 -30.71 -12.42 27.52
CA ASP A 129 -31.42 -13.50 28.22
C ASP A 129 -31.20 -14.86 27.53
N GLU A 130 -31.29 -14.93 26.21
CA GLU A 130 -30.96 -16.14 25.44
C GLU A 130 -29.49 -16.54 25.63
N ARG A 131 -28.58 -15.56 25.62
CA ARG A 131 -27.14 -15.78 25.84
C ARG A 131 -26.86 -16.38 27.22
N THR A 132 -27.53 -15.89 28.26
CA THR A 132 -27.32 -16.35 29.65
C THR A 132 -27.93 -17.74 29.90
N GLN A 133 -29.11 -18.04 29.33
CA GLN A 133 -29.70 -19.39 29.38
C GLN A 133 -28.82 -20.42 28.67
N THR A 134 -28.21 -20.05 27.53
CA THR A 134 -27.29 -20.92 26.79
C THR A 134 -25.97 -21.14 27.56
N ALA A 135 -25.53 -20.16 28.35
CA ALA A 135 -24.30 -20.25 29.14
C ALA A 135 -24.46 -21.11 30.43
N GLY A 136 -25.69 -21.36 30.90
CA GLY A 136 -25.98 -21.98 32.20
C GLY A 136 -26.07 -23.51 32.21
N THR A 137 -25.92 -24.21 31.08
CA THR A 137 -25.91 -25.68 31.07
C THR A 137 -24.54 -26.20 31.51
N SER A 138 -24.55 -27.08 32.50
CA SER A 138 -23.43 -27.52 33.35
C SER A 138 -22.38 -28.43 32.69
N ASP A 139 -22.26 -28.40 31.36
CA ASP A 139 -21.20 -29.09 30.60
C ASP A 139 -20.53 -28.05 29.68
N GLY A 140 -19.44 -27.48 30.17
CA GLY A 140 -18.88 -26.20 29.74
C GLY A 140 -18.75 -25.94 28.22
N SER A 141 -19.18 -24.74 27.81
CA SER A 141 -18.60 -23.88 26.76
C SER A 141 -18.19 -24.55 25.43
N ARG A 142 -18.92 -25.56 24.95
CA ARG A 142 -18.71 -26.14 23.62
C ARG A 142 -19.80 -25.67 22.67
N LEU A 143 -19.39 -25.01 21.58
CA LEU A 143 -20.31 -24.52 20.53
C LEU A 143 -21.09 -25.67 19.85
N ILE A 144 -20.49 -26.87 19.78
CA ILE A 144 -21.09 -28.06 19.18
C ILE A 144 -20.93 -29.23 20.16
N PRO A 145 -22.03 -29.83 20.67
CA PRO A 145 -21.96 -31.01 21.50
C PRO A 145 -21.55 -32.25 20.69
N LYS A 146 -21.01 -33.28 21.36
CA LYS A 146 -20.69 -34.55 20.70
C LYS A 146 -21.97 -35.22 20.21
N ILE A 147 -21.98 -35.60 18.94
CA ILE A 147 -23.13 -36.26 18.32
C ILE A 147 -22.90 -37.77 18.38
N TYR A 148 -23.89 -38.51 18.90
CA TYR A 148 -23.86 -39.96 18.92
C TYR A 148 -24.76 -40.51 17.81
N VAL A 149 -24.20 -41.31 16.91
CA VAL A 149 -24.94 -41.95 15.83
C VAL A 149 -25.24 -43.39 16.23
N GLY A 150 -26.52 -43.77 16.25
CA GLY A 150 -26.94 -45.12 16.59
C GLY A 150 -26.64 -46.15 15.48
N GLY A 151 -26.28 -47.37 15.88
CA GLY A 151 -26.19 -48.54 14.99
C GLY A 151 -24.80 -49.18 14.93
N GLU A 152 -24.75 -50.52 14.98
CA GLU A 152 -23.50 -51.31 14.89
C GLU A 152 -22.77 -51.14 13.55
N ALA A 153 -23.49 -50.79 12.48
CA ALA A 153 -22.90 -50.58 11.17
C ALA A 153 -21.96 -49.35 11.14
N PHE A 154 -22.27 -48.31 11.91
CA PHE A 154 -21.45 -47.10 12.00
C PHE A 154 -20.17 -47.41 12.78
N ASP A 155 -20.29 -48.08 13.93
CA ASP A 155 -19.16 -48.53 14.74
C ASP A 155 -18.22 -49.45 13.95
N ARG A 156 -18.74 -50.38 13.15
CA ARG A 156 -17.89 -51.28 12.34
C ARG A 156 -17.01 -50.53 11.33
N ILE A 157 -17.50 -49.43 10.77
CA ILE A 157 -16.81 -48.68 9.72
C ILE A 157 -15.89 -47.61 10.33
N PHE A 158 -16.33 -46.90 11.37
CA PHE A 158 -15.66 -45.74 11.95
C PHE A 158 -15.03 -46.00 13.33
N GLY A 159 -15.20 -47.21 13.88
CA GLY A 159 -14.66 -47.74 15.15
C GLY A 159 -15.13 -47.07 16.45
N SER A 160 -15.96 -46.03 16.33
CA SER A 160 -16.78 -45.49 17.43
C SER A 160 -18.00 -44.77 16.83
N ASN A 161 -19.05 -44.65 17.64
CA ASN A 161 -20.32 -43.98 17.30
C ASN A 161 -20.34 -42.47 17.56
N THR A 162 -19.19 -41.87 17.90
CA THR A 162 -19.09 -40.45 18.27
C THR A 162 -18.58 -39.59 17.13
N ILE A 163 -19.24 -38.47 16.89
CA ILE A 163 -18.75 -37.37 16.05
C ILE A 163 -18.40 -36.19 16.97
N ASP A 164 -17.13 -35.80 16.97
CA ASP A 164 -16.59 -34.69 17.78
C ASP A 164 -16.06 -33.60 16.86
N ILE A 165 -16.76 -32.46 16.79
CA ILE A 165 -16.38 -31.31 15.95
C ILE A 165 -15.95 -30.17 16.86
N ARG A 166 -14.71 -29.72 16.71
CA ARG A 166 -14.10 -28.67 17.51
C ARG A 166 -13.67 -27.51 16.62
N PRO A 167 -14.57 -26.55 16.33
CA PRO A 167 -14.19 -25.30 15.68
C PRO A 167 -13.55 -24.35 16.70
N GLN A 168 -12.48 -23.68 16.29
CA GLN A 168 -11.75 -22.67 17.07
C GLN A 168 -11.40 -21.49 16.17
N GLY A 169 -11.36 -20.28 16.73
CA GLY A 169 -10.99 -19.07 16.01
C GLY A 169 -12.12 -18.04 15.95
N SER A 170 -12.07 -17.13 14.98
CA SER A 170 -12.99 -16.02 14.81
C SER A 170 -13.37 -15.84 13.33
N ALA A 171 -14.56 -15.28 13.12
CA ALA A 171 -14.99 -14.80 11.82
C ALA A 171 -15.58 -13.40 12.01
N GLU A 172 -14.95 -12.40 11.42
CA GLU A 172 -15.41 -11.02 11.39
C GLU A 172 -15.90 -10.70 9.98
N VAL A 173 -17.06 -10.07 9.89
CA VAL A 173 -17.62 -9.59 8.63
C VAL A 173 -17.98 -8.12 8.83
N SER A 174 -17.34 -7.25 8.06
CA SER A 174 -17.60 -5.81 8.10
C SER A 174 -18.28 -5.36 6.81
N PHE A 175 -19.41 -4.66 6.96
CA PHE A 175 -20.14 -4.02 5.89
C PHE A 175 -20.03 -2.50 6.07
N GLY A 176 -19.70 -1.79 5.00
CA GLY A 176 -19.59 -0.34 4.98
C GLY A 176 -20.04 0.25 3.66
N ILE A 177 -20.38 1.53 3.66
CA ILE A 177 -20.61 2.30 2.43
C ILE A 177 -19.58 3.42 2.42
N LEU A 178 -18.66 3.39 1.45
CA LEU A 178 -17.64 4.40 1.27
C LEU A 178 -18.09 5.37 0.17
N SER A 179 -18.48 6.59 0.55
CA SER A 179 -18.75 7.67 -0.40
C SER A 179 -17.59 8.65 -0.39
N ASN A 180 -16.86 8.73 -1.49
CA ASN A 180 -15.80 9.71 -1.69
C ASN A 180 -16.26 10.80 -2.65
N LYS A 181 -16.01 12.05 -2.30
CA LYS A 181 -16.30 13.22 -3.15
C LYS A 181 -15.00 13.97 -3.42
N ARG A 182 -14.62 14.08 -4.70
CA ARG A 182 -13.46 14.85 -5.16
C ARG A 182 -13.93 16.04 -5.98
N GLU A 183 -13.64 17.24 -5.51
CA GLU A 183 -14.00 18.51 -6.17
C GLU A 183 -12.97 18.92 -7.23
N ASP A 184 -12.53 17.96 -8.04
CA ASP A 184 -11.62 18.22 -9.16
C ASP A 184 -12.44 18.71 -10.37
N PRO A 185 -12.22 19.95 -10.85
CA PRO A 185 -12.91 20.48 -12.01
C PRO A 185 -12.65 19.68 -13.30
N ALA A 186 -11.51 19.00 -13.41
CA ALA A 186 -11.13 18.19 -14.57
C ALA A 186 -11.96 16.90 -14.70
N LEU A 187 -12.67 16.51 -13.64
CA LEU A 187 -13.60 15.38 -13.66
C LEU A 187 -15.02 15.84 -13.96
N ASP A 188 -15.74 15.00 -14.70
CA ASP A 188 -17.17 15.15 -14.89
C ASP A 188 -17.91 15.16 -13.55
N VAL A 189 -18.96 15.98 -13.44
CA VAL A 189 -19.75 16.13 -12.21
C VAL A 189 -20.27 14.78 -11.68
N ARG A 190 -20.57 13.83 -12.57
CA ARG A 190 -20.98 12.47 -12.20
C ARG A 190 -19.85 11.61 -11.60
N GLN A 191 -18.60 11.87 -12.01
CA GLN A 191 -17.42 11.15 -11.53
C GLN A 191 -16.79 11.80 -10.28
N ARG A 192 -17.24 13.01 -9.91
CA ARG A 192 -16.81 13.70 -8.68
C ARG A 192 -17.31 13.05 -7.40
N ARG A 193 -18.33 12.18 -7.46
CA ARG A 193 -18.81 11.41 -6.31
C ARG A 193 -18.87 9.93 -6.66
N THR A 194 -18.08 9.12 -5.96
CA THR A 194 -18.08 7.66 -6.09
C THR A 194 -18.53 7.05 -4.78
N THR A 195 -19.59 6.25 -4.81
CA THR A 195 -20.09 5.53 -3.64
C THR A 195 -19.94 4.03 -3.89
N ASN A 196 -19.14 3.38 -3.07
CA ASN A 196 -18.87 1.94 -3.16
C ASN A 196 -19.37 1.23 -1.90
N PHE A 197 -19.88 0.03 -2.07
CA PHE A 197 -20.13 -0.89 -0.96
C PHE A 197 -18.81 -1.57 -0.59
N ASP A 198 -18.39 -1.40 0.66
CA ASP A 198 -17.20 -2.05 1.22
C ASP A 198 -17.64 -3.28 2.00
N PHE A 199 -17.13 -4.44 1.59
CA PHE A 199 -17.39 -5.72 2.22
C PHE A 199 -16.06 -6.40 2.49
N LYS A 200 -15.75 -6.61 3.77
CA LYS A 200 -14.53 -7.32 4.20
C LYS A 200 -14.91 -8.48 5.09
N MET A 201 -14.30 -9.63 4.81
CA MET A 201 -14.39 -10.82 5.63
C MET A 201 -13.01 -11.13 6.17
N ARG A 202 -12.92 -11.37 7.48
CA ARG A 202 -11.71 -11.85 8.15
C ARG A 202 -12.06 -13.14 8.87
N ILE A 203 -11.71 -14.26 8.27
CA ILE A 203 -11.93 -15.59 8.85
C ILE A 203 -10.57 -16.10 9.29
N GLN A 204 -10.47 -16.43 10.58
CA GLN A 204 -9.33 -17.12 11.17
C GLN A 204 -9.89 -18.34 11.88
N MET A 205 -9.87 -19.49 11.24
CA MET A 205 -10.59 -20.66 11.70
C MET A 205 -9.69 -21.89 11.69
N ASN A 206 -9.70 -22.62 12.81
CA ASN A 206 -9.13 -23.95 12.96
C ASN A 206 -10.23 -24.94 13.35
N VAL A 207 -10.49 -25.92 12.51
CA VAL A 207 -11.51 -26.95 12.75
C VAL A 207 -10.83 -28.31 12.81
N ILE A 208 -11.12 -29.04 13.88
CA ILE A 208 -10.77 -30.46 14.01
C ILE A 208 -12.06 -31.24 14.21
N ALA A 209 -12.41 -32.07 13.23
CA ALA A 209 -13.54 -32.99 13.32
C ALA A 209 -13.04 -34.43 13.37
N LYS A 210 -13.49 -35.20 14.35
CA LYS A 210 -13.21 -36.64 14.48
C LYS A 210 -14.52 -37.42 14.35
N ILE A 211 -14.55 -38.38 13.43
CA ILE A 211 -15.67 -39.30 13.23
C ILE A 211 -15.19 -40.68 13.67
N GLY A 212 -15.71 -41.13 14.80
CA GLY A 212 -15.24 -42.31 15.49
C GLY A 212 -13.76 -42.21 15.90
N ASP A 213 -13.01 -43.29 15.72
CA ASP A 213 -11.55 -43.37 15.94
C ASP A 213 -10.74 -43.37 14.63
N LYS A 214 -11.40 -43.61 13.47
CA LYS A 214 -10.72 -43.76 12.18
C LYS A 214 -10.60 -42.52 11.32
N ILE A 215 -11.52 -41.55 11.42
CA ILE A 215 -11.52 -40.38 10.53
C ILE A 215 -11.23 -39.11 11.32
N GLU A 216 -10.25 -38.35 10.82
CA GLU A 216 -9.87 -37.03 11.32
C GLU A 216 -9.84 -36.03 10.16
N PHE A 217 -10.63 -34.98 10.26
CA PHE A 217 -10.64 -33.87 9.31
C PHE A 217 -10.11 -32.61 10.02
N LYS A 218 -9.05 -32.02 9.45
CA LYS A 218 -8.43 -30.78 9.91
C LYS A 218 -8.56 -29.73 8.83
N ALA A 219 -9.11 -28.57 9.17
CA ALA A 219 -9.14 -27.41 8.30
C ALA A 219 -8.57 -26.21 9.06
N ASN A 220 -7.53 -25.59 8.50
CA ASN A 220 -7.01 -24.30 8.93
C ASN A 220 -7.22 -23.31 7.79
N TYR A 221 -7.93 -22.24 8.08
CA TYR A 221 -8.29 -21.24 7.08
C TYR A 221 -8.13 -19.83 7.65
N ASN A 222 -7.25 -19.06 7.03
CA ASN A 222 -6.99 -17.67 7.32
C ASN A 222 -7.10 -16.84 6.04
N THR A 223 -8.09 -15.94 5.98
CA THR A 223 -8.28 -15.03 4.83
C THR A 223 -7.25 -13.91 4.76
N GLU A 224 -6.51 -13.65 5.83
CA GLU A 224 -5.46 -12.63 5.91
C GLU A 224 -4.04 -13.22 5.79
N SER A 225 -3.93 -14.51 5.44
CA SER A 225 -2.61 -15.11 5.23
C SER A 225 -1.89 -14.49 4.03
N SER A 226 -0.59 -14.26 4.19
CA SER A 226 0.29 -13.81 3.09
C SER A 226 0.68 -14.97 2.16
N PHE A 227 0.53 -16.22 2.60
CA PHE A 227 0.97 -17.39 1.86
C PHE A 227 -0.12 -18.47 1.80
N ASP A 228 -0.47 -18.92 0.60
CA ASP A 228 -1.53 -19.91 0.38
C ASP A 228 -1.29 -21.25 1.10
N PHE A 229 -0.03 -21.62 1.39
CA PHE A 229 0.30 -22.87 2.09
C PHE A 229 -0.13 -22.89 3.57
N GLU A 230 -0.42 -21.73 4.17
CA GLU A 230 -0.94 -21.67 5.55
C GLU A 230 -2.40 -22.14 5.63
N ASN A 231 -3.13 -22.06 4.52
CA ASN A 231 -4.49 -22.58 4.39
C ASN A 231 -4.44 -24.09 4.12
N THR A 232 -4.58 -24.88 5.19
CA THR A 232 -4.47 -26.33 5.12
C THR A 232 -5.83 -27.02 5.24
N LEU A 233 -6.12 -27.92 4.33
CA LEU A 233 -7.26 -28.83 4.37
C LEU A 233 -6.72 -30.26 4.39
N LYS A 234 -7.00 -31.05 5.42
CA LYS A 234 -6.50 -32.41 5.52
C LYS A 234 -7.58 -33.35 6.06
N LEU A 235 -8.03 -34.26 5.20
CA LEU A 235 -8.80 -35.43 5.60
C LEU A 235 -7.84 -36.61 5.81
N LYS A 236 -7.95 -37.29 6.93
CA LYS A 236 -7.15 -38.46 7.29
C LYS A 236 -8.08 -39.61 7.69
N TYR A 237 -7.90 -40.77 7.08
CA TYR A 237 -8.43 -42.05 7.52
C TYR A 237 -7.27 -42.92 8.00
N GLU A 238 -7.39 -43.48 9.20
CA GLU A 238 -6.41 -44.40 9.79
C GLU A 238 -7.06 -45.75 10.04
N GLY A 239 -6.50 -46.78 9.40
CA GLY A 239 -6.96 -48.16 9.56
C GLY A 239 -6.37 -48.81 10.81
N LYS A 240 -7.01 -49.87 11.30
CA LYS A 240 -6.52 -50.65 12.46
C LYS A 240 -5.31 -51.52 12.09
N GLU A 241 -4.67 -52.12 13.10
CA GLU A 241 -3.46 -52.94 12.93
C GLU A 241 -3.63 -54.11 11.94
N ASP A 242 -4.82 -54.70 11.87
CA ASP A 242 -5.12 -55.83 10.98
C ASP A 242 -5.58 -55.41 9.56
N GLU A 243 -5.74 -54.12 9.29
CA GLU A 243 -6.25 -53.62 8.01
C GLU A 243 -5.11 -53.39 7.00
N ILE A 244 -5.34 -53.79 5.73
CA ILE A 244 -4.37 -53.58 4.64
C ILE A 244 -4.17 -52.09 4.37
N ILE A 245 -5.26 -51.32 4.41
CA ILE A 245 -5.24 -49.87 4.26
C ILE A 245 -4.82 -49.27 5.60
N LYS A 246 -3.62 -48.68 5.66
CA LYS A 246 -3.09 -48.05 6.88
C LYS A 246 -3.48 -46.59 6.95
N LEU A 247 -3.38 -45.88 5.83
CA LEU A 247 -3.61 -44.45 5.78
C LEU A 247 -4.23 -44.05 4.46
N ILE A 248 -5.27 -43.22 4.50
CA ILE A 248 -5.71 -42.43 3.34
C ILE A 248 -5.73 -40.97 3.78
N GLU A 249 -4.95 -40.13 3.11
CA GLU A 249 -4.97 -38.68 3.29
C GLU A 249 -5.46 -37.99 2.02
N ALA A 250 -6.28 -36.95 2.17
CA ALA A 250 -6.71 -36.10 1.06
C ALA A 250 -6.59 -34.61 1.44
N GLY A 251 -6.19 -33.78 0.48
CA GLY A 251 -5.88 -32.36 0.68
C GLY A 251 -4.38 -32.14 0.83
N ASN A 252 -3.94 -31.38 1.84
CA ASN A 252 -2.53 -31.12 2.12
C ASN A 252 -1.85 -32.39 2.65
N VAL A 253 -0.99 -32.97 1.81
CA VAL A 253 -0.23 -34.19 2.07
C VAL A 253 1.27 -33.93 1.94
N SER A 254 2.08 -34.79 2.54
CA SER A 254 3.53 -34.75 2.44
C SER A 254 4.10 -36.14 2.20
N LEU A 255 5.20 -36.20 1.45
CA LEU A 255 5.91 -37.45 1.17
C LEU A 255 7.40 -37.25 1.41
N PRO A 256 7.87 -37.15 2.66
CA PRO A 256 9.29 -37.10 2.94
C PRO A 256 9.93 -38.44 2.56
N LEU A 257 10.88 -38.41 1.62
CA LEU A 257 11.65 -39.58 1.19
C LEU A 257 13.04 -39.55 1.83
N ARG A 258 13.54 -40.71 2.27
CA ARG A 258 14.88 -40.87 2.86
C ARG A 258 15.96 -41.13 1.80
N SER A 259 15.85 -40.48 0.64
CA SER A 259 16.80 -40.63 -0.48
C SER A 259 17.45 -39.28 -0.79
N SER A 260 18.76 -39.29 -1.06
CA SER A 260 19.49 -38.10 -1.50
C SER A 260 19.29 -37.80 -2.99
N LEU A 261 18.96 -38.82 -3.80
CA LEU A 261 18.79 -38.69 -5.25
C LEU A 261 17.39 -38.19 -5.62
N ILE A 262 16.38 -38.60 -4.86
CA ILE A 262 14.98 -38.21 -5.09
C ILE A 262 14.48 -37.62 -3.77
N GLN A 263 14.46 -36.29 -3.70
CA GLN A 263 13.91 -35.57 -2.57
C GLN A 263 12.39 -35.50 -2.73
N GLY A 264 11.66 -35.98 -1.73
CA GLY A 264 10.20 -35.91 -1.72
C GLY A 264 9.72 -34.51 -1.31
N SER A 265 8.64 -34.03 -1.94
CA SER A 265 8.07 -32.72 -1.63
C SER A 265 7.20 -32.77 -0.36
N GLN A 266 7.21 -31.66 0.40
CA GLN A 266 6.52 -31.56 1.69
C GLN A 266 5.19 -30.79 1.62
N SER A 267 4.98 -29.96 0.60
CA SER A 267 3.77 -29.15 0.44
C SER A 267 3.07 -29.52 -0.86
N LEU A 268 2.18 -30.51 -0.76
CA LEU A 268 1.46 -31.10 -1.88
C LEU A 268 -0.04 -31.08 -1.58
N PHE A 269 -0.87 -30.82 -2.60
CA PHE A 269 -2.32 -30.94 -2.51
C PHE A 269 -2.80 -32.10 -3.36
N GLY A 270 -3.36 -33.14 -2.74
CA GLY A 270 -3.75 -34.35 -3.45
C GLY A 270 -4.25 -35.47 -2.56
N VAL A 271 -4.14 -36.70 -3.06
CA VAL A 271 -4.55 -37.92 -2.35
C VAL A 271 -3.33 -38.81 -2.15
N LYS A 272 -3.12 -39.24 -0.90
CA LYS A 272 -2.05 -40.14 -0.49
C LYS A 272 -2.67 -41.38 0.15
N THR A 273 -2.19 -42.56 -0.25
CA THR A 273 -2.65 -43.84 0.30
C THR A 273 -1.45 -44.68 0.73
N GLU A 274 -1.49 -45.24 1.94
CA GLU A 274 -0.51 -46.19 2.44
C GLU A 274 -1.16 -47.55 2.65
N LEU A 275 -0.60 -48.56 2.00
CA LEU A 275 -1.02 -49.96 2.08
C LEU A 275 0.10 -50.79 2.68
N GLN A 276 -0.24 -51.75 3.54
CA GLN A 276 0.70 -52.69 4.12
C GLN A 276 0.30 -54.12 3.85
N PHE A 277 1.15 -54.87 3.14
CA PHE A 277 1.01 -56.29 2.86
C PHE A 277 2.10 -57.05 3.61
N GLY A 278 1.81 -57.46 4.85
CA GLY A 278 2.80 -58.07 5.73
C GLY A 278 3.94 -57.09 6.05
N LYS A 279 5.14 -57.35 5.51
CA LYS A 279 6.32 -56.47 5.68
C LYS A 279 6.47 -55.43 4.56
N THR A 280 5.69 -55.54 3.48
CA THR A 280 5.77 -54.64 2.33
C THR A 280 4.87 -53.43 2.53
N HIS A 281 5.45 -52.24 2.47
CA HIS A 281 4.71 -50.97 2.53
C HIS A 281 4.67 -50.33 1.14
N VAL A 282 3.47 -49.99 0.68
CA VAL A 282 3.24 -49.34 -0.60
C VAL A 282 2.57 -48.00 -0.34
N THR A 283 3.27 -46.91 -0.62
CA THR A 283 2.72 -45.55 -0.55
C THR A 283 2.47 -45.05 -1.96
N ALA A 284 1.22 -44.75 -2.27
CA ALA A 284 0.81 -44.12 -3.52
C ALA A 284 0.43 -42.66 -3.27
N LEU A 285 0.82 -41.77 -4.18
CA LEU A 285 0.55 -40.34 -4.08
C LEU A 285 0.18 -39.79 -5.45
N PHE A 286 -0.95 -39.08 -5.51
CA PHE A 286 -1.37 -38.30 -6.66
C PHE A 286 -1.68 -36.88 -6.20
N SER A 287 -0.85 -35.91 -6.59
CA SER A 287 -0.92 -34.56 -6.05
C SER A 287 -0.41 -33.49 -7.00
N GLN A 288 -0.90 -32.27 -6.81
CA GLN A 288 -0.33 -31.05 -7.36
C GLN A 288 0.67 -30.46 -6.36
N GLN A 289 1.88 -30.13 -6.84
CA GLN A 289 2.88 -29.44 -6.03
C GLN A 289 2.56 -27.95 -5.95
N GLN A 290 2.50 -27.42 -4.72
CA GLN A 290 2.18 -26.00 -4.45
C GLN A 290 3.42 -25.19 -4.00
N SER A 291 4.62 -25.77 -4.08
CA SER A 291 5.86 -25.15 -3.60
C SER A 291 6.97 -25.20 -4.64
N GLU A 292 7.80 -24.16 -4.68
CA GLU A 292 9.02 -24.09 -5.49
C GLU A 292 10.26 -24.34 -4.62
N THR A 293 11.22 -25.12 -5.14
CA THR A 293 12.48 -25.40 -4.42
C THR A 293 13.55 -24.40 -4.87
N GLN A 294 14.03 -23.59 -3.94
CA GLN A 294 15.16 -22.69 -4.19
C GLN A 294 16.42 -23.21 -3.49
N ASN A 295 17.52 -23.34 -4.24
CA ASN A 295 18.81 -23.78 -3.72
C ASN A 295 19.74 -22.57 -3.56
N ILE A 296 20.13 -22.27 -2.33
CA ILE A 296 21.11 -21.22 -2.02
C ILE A 296 22.44 -21.90 -1.67
N THR A 297 23.51 -21.53 -2.38
CA THR A 297 24.86 -22.02 -2.08
C THR A 297 25.58 -20.98 -1.22
N VAL A 298 25.84 -21.31 0.04
CA VAL A 298 26.61 -20.47 0.97
C VAL A 298 28.01 -21.05 1.08
N GLN A 299 29.04 -20.25 0.78
CA GLN A 299 30.44 -20.65 0.89
C GLN A 299 31.15 -19.70 1.85
N GLY A 300 31.81 -20.24 2.89
CA GLY A 300 32.64 -19.44 3.80
C GLY A 300 31.90 -18.39 4.66
N GLY A 301 30.59 -18.50 4.83
CA GLY A 301 29.79 -17.54 5.61
C GLY A 301 29.24 -16.36 4.82
N ALA A 302 29.56 -16.25 3.52
CA ALA A 302 28.99 -15.26 2.60
C ALA A 302 28.06 -15.93 1.58
N GLN A 303 27.00 -15.22 1.21
CA GLN A 303 26.14 -15.63 0.10
C GLN A 303 26.86 -15.34 -1.22
N THR A 304 27.23 -16.38 -1.96
CA THR A 304 27.80 -16.22 -3.29
C THR A 304 26.68 -16.21 -4.32
N SER A 305 26.50 -15.07 -5.00
CA SER A 305 25.62 -14.96 -6.17
C SER A 305 26.46 -14.86 -7.44
N ARG A 306 26.08 -15.62 -8.47
CA ARG A 306 26.66 -15.46 -9.80
C ARG A 306 25.90 -14.37 -10.55
N PHE A 307 26.63 -13.42 -11.10
CA PHE A 307 26.08 -12.39 -12.00
C PHE A 307 26.76 -12.52 -13.36
N GLU A 308 26.05 -12.11 -14.41
CA GLU A 308 26.55 -12.03 -15.78
C GLU A 308 26.32 -10.60 -16.25
N LEU A 309 27.34 -10.01 -16.85
CA LEU A 309 27.30 -8.65 -17.41
C LEU A 309 27.85 -8.71 -18.82
N THR A 310 27.17 -8.06 -19.74
CA THR A 310 27.63 -7.87 -21.12
C THR A 310 28.35 -6.52 -21.26
N ALA A 311 29.12 -6.36 -22.34
CA ALA A 311 29.82 -5.10 -22.59
C ALA A 311 28.86 -3.89 -22.75
N LEU A 312 27.59 -4.13 -23.09
CA LEU A 312 26.56 -3.11 -23.27
C LEU A 312 25.87 -2.69 -21.95
N ASP A 313 26.03 -3.44 -20.87
CA ASP A 313 25.33 -3.23 -19.58
C ASP A 313 26.00 -2.16 -18.70
N TYR A 314 26.71 -1.21 -19.30
CA TYR A 314 27.33 -0.12 -18.55
C TYR A 314 26.24 0.83 -17.99
N GLU A 315 26.55 1.51 -16.88
CA GLU A 315 25.63 2.49 -16.28
C GLU A 315 25.58 3.77 -17.13
N GLU A 316 24.63 3.84 -18.06
CA GLU A 316 24.37 5.02 -18.88
C GLU A 316 23.85 6.21 -18.04
N ASN A 317 24.16 7.44 -18.45
CA ASN A 317 23.63 8.70 -17.90
C ASN A 317 23.86 8.94 -16.40
N ARG A 318 24.85 8.25 -15.82
CA ARG A 318 25.19 8.34 -14.38
C ARG A 318 26.58 8.89 -14.10
N HIS A 319 27.55 8.58 -14.96
CA HIS A 319 28.96 8.88 -14.74
C HIS A 319 29.50 9.80 -15.85
N PHE A 320 30.12 10.91 -15.45
CA PHE A 320 30.59 11.93 -16.40
C PHE A 320 31.96 12.48 -16.02
N PHE A 321 32.85 12.60 -17.00
CA PHE A 321 34.07 13.39 -16.89
C PHE A 321 33.73 14.89 -16.86
N LEU A 322 34.52 15.66 -16.12
CA LEU A 322 34.27 17.09 -15.95
C LEU A 322 34.67 17.94 -17.16
N ALA A 323 35.61 17.46 -17.96
CA ALA A 323 36.08 18.06 -19.22
C ALA A 323 36.89 17.01 -19.99
N HIS A 324 37.13 17.25 -21.28
CA HIS A 324 37.84 16.27 -22.10
C HIS A 324 39.28 16.03 -21.64
N LYS A 325 39.93 17.01 -21.03
CA LYS A 325 41.27 16.80 -20.45
C LYS A 325 41.30 15.72 -19.36
N PHE A 326 40.24 15.63 -18.55
CA PHE A 326 40.12 14.60 -17.52
C PHE A 326 39.90 13.22 -18.13
N ARG A 327 39.08 13.15 -19.18
CA ARG A 327 38.87 11.94 -19.98
C ARG A 327 40.17 11.47 -20.62
N ASP A 328 40.86 12.33 -21.38
CA ASP A 328 42.07 11.97 -22.12
C ASP A 328 43.23 11.54 -21.20
N ASN A 329 43.24 12.01 -19.95
CA ASN A 329 44.24 11.63 -18.96
C ASN A 329 43.85 10.39 -18.13
N TYR A 330 42.61 9.90 -18.22
CA TYR A 330 42.05 8.87 -17.33
C TYR A 330 42.82 7.54 -17.42
N GLU A 331 43.02 7.02 -18.63
CA GLU A 331 43.72 5.74 -18.85
C GLU A 331 45.20 5.84 -18.47
N SER A 332 45.83 6.96 -18.80
CA SER A 332 47.24 7.21 -18.47
C SER A 332 47.46 7.30 -16.96
N ALA A 333 46.53 7.93 -16.23
CA ALA A 333 46.58 8.05 -14.77
C ALA A 333 46.38 6.72 -14.04
N LEU A 334 45.74 5.74 -14.69
CA LEU A 334 45.45 4.41 -14.15
C LEU A 334 46.39 3.31 -14.65
N ALA A 335 47.39 3.64 -15.48
CA ALA A 335 48.31 2.65 -16.04
C ALA A 335 49.15 1.91 -14.99
N THR A 336 49.35 2.50 -13.81
CA THR A 336 50.22 1.96 -12.73
C THR A 336 49.47 1.73 -11.41
N LEU A 337 48.26 1.16 -11.49
CA LEU A 337 47.50 0.74 -10.30
C LEU A 337 48.35 -0.10 -9.33
N PRO A 338 48.25 0.14 -8.00
CA PRO A 338 47.23 0.92 -7.31
C PRO A 338 47.52 2.44 -7.19
N ILE A 339 48.64 2.93 -7.72
CA ILE A 339 49.00 4.34 -7.62
C ILE A 339 48.31 5.09 -8.76
N VAL A 340 47.50 6.10 -8.42
CA VAL A 340 46.87 6.98 -9.40
C VAL A 340 47.82 8.16 -9.67
N THR A 341 48.38 8.21 -10.88
CA THR A 341 49.35 9.23 -11.30
C THR A 341 48.63 10.42 -11.93
N THR A 342 48.24 11.39 -11.11
CA THR A 342 47.58 12.62 -11.54
C THR A 342 48.07 13.80 -10.71
N ASP A 343 48.28 14.93 -11.40
CA ASP A 343 48.73 16.18 -10.80
C ASP A 343 47.55 17.09 -10.41
N ILE A 344 46.31 16.66 -10.67
CA ILE A 344 45.10 17.46 -10.48
C ILE A 344 44.40 17.05 -9.18
N THR A 345 43.94 18.03 -8.41
CA THR A 345 43.05 17.82 -7.26
C THR A 345 41.88 18.82 -7.30
N ILE A 346 40.65 18.31 -7.39
CA ILE A 346 39.42 19.09 -7.32
C ILE A 346 39.17 19.55 -5.89
N THR A 347 38.98 20.85 -5.73
CA THR A 347 38.78 21.50 -4.44
C THR A 347 37.32 21.83 -4.17
N LYS A 348 36.55 22.16 -5.22
CA LYS A 348 35.14 22.55 -5.10
C LYS A 348 34.36 22.18 -6.35
N MET A 349 33.10 21.79 -6.18
CA MET A 349 32.22 21.48 -7.29
C MET A 349 30.76 21.81 -6.97
N GLU A 350 30.03 22.33 -7.95
CA GLU A 350 28.57 22.47 -7.91
C GLU A 350 27.98 21.77 -9.13
N VAL A 351 26.90 21.02 -8.91
CA VAL A 351 26.21 20.27 -9.96
C VAL A 351 24.79 20.79 -10.07
N TRP A 352 24.37 21.06 -11.30
CA TRP A 352 23.07 21.61 -11.63
C TRP A 352 22.33 20.67 -12.57
N VAL A 353 21.08 20.38 -12.25
CA VAL A 353 20.21 19.51 -13.05
C VAL A 353 18.86 20.16 -13.34
N THR A 354 18.17 19.66 -14.38
CA THR A 354 16.78 20.04 -14.66
C THR A 354 15.89 19.74 -13.45
N ASN A 355 15.11 20.72 -13.00
CA ASN A 355 14.18 20.53 -11.91
C ASN A 355 12.87 19.88 -12.42
N ILE A 356 12.57 18.67 -11.94
CA ILE A 356 11.36 17.90 -12.31
C ILE A 356 10.20 18.04 -11.31
N GLY A 357 10.38 18.80 -10.22
CA GLY A 357 9.39 18.95 -9.15
C GLY A 357 9.18 20.41 -8.73
N ALA A 358 8.42 20.61 -7.65
CA ALA A 358 8.26 21.93 -7.05
C ALA A 358 9.63 22.53 -6.70
N ALA A 359 9.80 23.83 -6.95
CA ALA A 359 11.06 24.53 -6.74
C ALA A 359 11.59 24.32 -5.30
N THR A 360 12.85 23.88 -5.19
CA THR A 360 13.55 23.69 -3.92
C THR A 360 14.30 24.97 -3.50
N GLU A 361 14.84 25.00 -2.28
CA GLU A 361 15.41 26.21 -1.65
C GLU A 361 16.70 26.76 -2.32
N GLU A 362 17.30 26.06 -3.30
CA GLU A 362 18.56 26.47 -3.96
C GLU A 362 18.49 26.38 -5.50
N ASN A 363 17.49 27.02 -6.11
CA ASN A 363 17.32 27.05 -7.56
C ASN A 363 17.95 28.30 -8.19
N ARG A 364 18.57 28.15 -9.36
CA ARG A 364 19.18 29.26 -10.12
C ARG A 364 18.89 29.14 -11.60
N ASN A 365 18.80 30.27 -12.30
CA ASN A 365 18.90 30.27 -13.75
C ASN A 365 20.35 30.02 -14.15
N ILE A 366 20.55 29.14 -15.11
CA ILE A 366 21.88 28.81 -15.63
C ILE A 366 21.89 28.81 -17.16
N VAL A 367 23.05 29.15 -17.71
CA VAL A 367 23.37 28.97 -19.12
C VAL A 367 24.58 28.06 -19.18
N ALA A 368 24.36 26.85 -19.66
CA ALA A 368 25.35 25.79 -19.73
C ALA A 368 25.93 25.71 -21.13
N PHE A 369 27.25 25.77 -21.27
CA PHE A 369 27.95 25.70 -22.56
C PHE A 369 28.75 24.41 -22.70
N THR A 370 28.72 23.82 -23.88
CA THR A 370 29.47 22.60 -24.20
C THR A 370 30.98 22.85 -24.20
N ASP A 371 31.41 23.90 -24.91
CA ASP A 371 32.83 24.21 -25.14
C ASP A 371 33.49 24.96 -23.96
N LEU A 372 32.76 25.24 -22.87
CA LEU A 372 33.34 25.93 -21.72
C LEU A 372 34.46 25.09 -21.09
N GLY A 373 35.63 25.70 -20.87
CA GLY A 373 36.78 25.01 -20.28
C GLY A 373 37.56 24.12 -21.25
N GLU A 374 37.19 24.07 -22.54
CA GLU A 374 37.92 23.27 -23.53
C GLU A 374 39.05 24.08 -24.18
N GLY A 375 40.29 23.60 -24.04
CA GLY A 375 41.50 24.27 -24.55
C GLY A 375 42.10 23.68 -25.82
N LYS A 376 41.56 22.55 -26.31
CA LYS A 376 42.05 21.85 -27.49
C LYS A 376 41.03 21.95 -28.62
N ARG A 377 41.48 22.33 -29.82
CA ARG A 377 40.59 22.55 -30.98
C ARG A 377 39.74 21.33 -31.35
N SER A 378 40.24 20.11 -31.13
CA SER A 378 39.48 18.87 -31.39
C SER A 378 38.29 18.67 -30.47
N ASN A 379 38.29 19.32 -29.30
CA ASN A 379 37.27 19.13 -28.25
C ASN A 379 36.25 20.29 -28.25
N ILE A 380 36.52 21.34 -29.03
CA ILE A 380 35.65 22.49 -29.22
C ILE A 380 34.77 22.21 -30.44
N HIS A 381 33.47 22.09 -30.23
CA HIS A 381 32.51 21.85 -31.30
C HIS A 381 32.32 23.09 -32.18
N ASN A 382 32.21 24.26 -31.57
CA ASN A 382 31.90 25.48 -32.29
C ASN A 382 33.09 25.96 -33.15
N GLN A 383 32.86 26.11 -34.45
CA GLN A 383 33.90 26.54 -35.40
C GLN A 383 34.42 27.96 -35.16
N TYR A 384 33.66 28.83 -34.48
CA TYR A 384 34.01 30.23 -34.26
C TYR A 384 34.76 30.49 -32.95
N ILE A 385 34.80 29.48 -32.07
CA ILE A 385 35.59 29.48 -30.84
C ILE A 385 36.99 28.95 -31.15
N ASN A 386 38.00 29.65 -30.67
CA ASN A 386 39.39 29.23 -30.80
C ASN A 386 40.05 29.06 -29.43
N PRO A 387 40.96 28.08 -29.27
CA PRO A 387 41.78 27.99 -28.08
C PRO A 387 42.68 29.23 -27.97
N LEU A 388 42.92 29.72 -26.74
CA LEU A 388 43.71 30.93 -26.52
C LEU A 388 45.22 30.73 -26.79
N ILE A 389 45.71 29.52 -26.60
CA ILE A 389 47.07 29.07 -26.97
C ILE A 389 46.93 27.71 -27.65
N ASN A 390 47.64 27.49 -28.76
CA ASN A 390 47.66 26.17 -29.39
C ASN A 390 48.45 25.18 -28.50
N GLY A 391 47.76 24.29 -27.79
CA GLY A 391 48.39 23.29 -26.92
C GLY A 391 47.44 22.64 -25.92
N ASP A 392 47.98 21.75 -25.09
CA ASP A 392 47.27 20.98 -24.08
C ASP A 392 47.04 21.84 -22.82
N ILE A 393 46.16 22.84 -22.93
CA ILE A 393 45.86 23.78 -21.84
C ILE A 393 44.99 23.11 -20.77
N LEU A 394 45.31 23.38 -19.51
CA LEU A 394 44.51 23.00 -18.35
C LEU A 394 43.11 23.64 -18.40
N PRO A 395 42.02 22.85 -18.33
CA PRO A 395 40.66 23.35 -18.43
C PRO A 395 40.32 24.51 -17.49
N SER A 396 39.87 25.61 -18.05
CA SER A 396 39.52 26.82 -17.29
C SER A 396 38.63 27.74 -18.11
N ASN A 397 37.98 28.69 -17.46
CA ASN A 397 37.22 29.77 -18.11
C ASN A 397 38.05 30.59 -19.12
N ARG A 398 39.38 30.45 -19.08
CA ARG A 398 40.34 31.10 -19.98
C ARG A 398 41.08 30.10 -20.88
N SER A 399 40.50 28.93 -21.15
CA SER A 399 41.09 27.95 -22.07
C SER A 399 40.83 28.30 -23.54
N ASN A 400 39.71 28.95 -23.83
CA ASN A 400 39.34 29.43 -25.15
C ASN A 400 38.81 30.87 -25.09
N ASP A 401 38.60 31.43 -26.27
CA ASP A 401 38.19 32.82 -26.46
C ASP A 401 36.67 33.06 -26.33
N MET A 402 35.89 32.02 -26.00
CA MET A 402 34.42 32.07 -25.96
C MET A 402 33.91 33.18 -25.04
N LEU A 403 34.24 33.12 -23.75
CA LEU A 403 33.78 34.10 -22.76
C LEU A 403 34.40 35.49 -22.96
N TYR A 404 35.56 35.58 -23.61
CA TYR A 404 36.22 36.87 -23.88
C TYR A 404 35.52 37.66 -24.98
N LYS A 405 34.96 36.95 -25.97
CA LYS A 405 34.28 37.55 -27.13
C LYS A 405 32.82 37.90 -26.87
N MET A 406 32.22 37.39 -25.80
CA MET A 406 30.81 37.61 -25.50
C MET A 406 30.57 38.78 -24.55
N ASP A 407 29.42 39.44 -24.71
CA ASP A 407 28.91 40.40 -23.75
C ASP A 407 28.34 39.66 -22.54
N THR A 408 29.07 39.76 -21.43
CA THR A 408 28.67 39.19 -20.16
C THR A 408 27.29 39.68 -19.72
N ALA A 409 26.87 40.91 -19.98
CA ALA A 409 25.57 41.42 -19.55
C ALA A 409 24.40 40.70 -20.25
N GLN A 410 24.55 40.38 -21.53
CA GLN A 410 23.53 39.68 -22.32
C GLN A 410 23.39 38.21 -21.90
N ILE A 411 24.48 37.55 -21.47
CA ILE A 411 24.43 36.15 -21.01
C ILE A 411 23.70 36.03 -19.66
N ARG A 412 23.68 37.10 -18.85
CA ARG A 412 23.07 37.10 -17.51
C ARG A 412 21.55 37.10 -17.53
N ASP A 413 20.92 37.54 -18.62
CA ASP A 413 19.47 37.62 -18.71
C ASP A 413 18.89 36.39 -19.44
N ILE A 414 18.15 35.57 -18.71
CA ILE A 414 17.56 34.32 -19.21
C ILE A 414 16.57 34.53 -20.36
N ASN A 415 15.93 35.70 -20.43
CA ASN A 415 14.92 36.01 -21.43
C ASN A 415 15.54 36.33 -22.79
N THR A 416 16.70 36.99 -22.78
CA THR A 416 17.36 37.50 -23.99
C THR A 416 18.55 36.66 -24.43
N VAL A 417 19.15 35.85 -23.54
CA VAL A 417 20.37 35.08 -23.82
C VAL A 417 20.24 34.16 -25.04
N THR A 418 19.09 33.52 -25.26
CA THR A 418 18.89 32.67 -26.45
C THR A 418 19.03 33.49 -27.73
N ASN A 419 18.33 34.62 -27.82
CA ASN A 419 18.36 35.48 -29.00
C ASN A 419 19.77 36.08 -29.23
N TYR A 420 20.46 36.44 -28.16
CA TYR A 420 21.83 36.92 -28.22
C TYR A 420 22.80 35.86 -28.76
N LEU A 421 22.76 34.64 -28.23
CA LEU A 421 23.67 33.56 -28.62
C LEU A 421 23.39 33.02 -30.04
N THR A 422 22.13 32.91 -30.44
CA THR A 422 21.76 32.46 -31.80
C THR A 422 21.91 33.57 -32.84
N GLY A 423 21.97 34.83 -32.41
CA GLY A 423 22.13 36.02 -33.26
C GLY A 423 23.57 36.17 -33.73
N ASP A 424 24.20 37.30 -33.39
CA ASP A 424 25.59 37.61 -33.69
C ASP A 424 26.35 38.02 -32.41
N PRO A 425 26.60 37.07 -31.48
CA PRO A 425 27.22 37.39 -30.19
C PRO A 425 28.65 37.92 -30.33
N PHE A 426 29.29 37.70 -31.49
CA PHE A 426 30.67 38.10 -31.78
C PHE A 426 30.78 39.35 -32.67
N GLY A 427 29.66 39.89 -33.16
CA GLY A 427 29.64 41.11 -33.97
C GLY A 427 30.28 40.98 -35.36
N ILE A 428 30.27 39.78 -35.96
CA ILE A 428 30.92 39.51 -37.25
C ILE A 428 29.92 39.28 -38.42
N GLY A 429 28.63 39.52 -38.19
CA GLY A 429 27.61 39.68 -39.24
C GLY A 429 27.01 38.39 -39.80
N LEU A 430 27.07 37.26 -39.07
CA LEU A 430 26.35 36.02 -39.42
C LEU A 430 25.28 35.73 -38.38
N ASN A 431 24.44 34.72 -38.63
CA ASN A 431 23.47 34.20 -37.66
C ASN A 431 23.77 32.73 -37.38
N ASN A 432 23.20 32.20 -36.29
CA ASN A 432 23.32 30.81 -35.85
C ASN A 432 24.75 30.43 -35.41
N TYR A 433 25.41 31.31 -34.63
CA TYR A 433 26.71 31.02 -34.03
C TYR A 433 26.66 29.91 -33.02
N PHE A 434 25.64 29.93 -32.16
CA PHE A 434 25.40 28.92 -31.15
C PHE A 434 24.04 28.27 -31.40
N VAL A 435 24.05 26.95 -31.50
CA VAL A 435 22.83 26.14 -31.66
C VAL A 435 22.34 25.71 -30.28
N SER A 436 21.09 26.07 -29.94
CA SER A 436 20.46 25.68 -28.69
C SER A 436 20.26 24.17 -28.63
N GLY A 437 20.67 23.54 -27.52
CA GLY A 437 20.66 22.08 -27.34
C GLY A 437 21.96 21.39 -27.74
N GLU A 438 22.82 22.06 -28.51
CA GLU A 438 24.11 21.52 -28.97
C GLU A 438 25.29 22.29 -28.37
N ASP A 439 25.40 23.59 -28.65
CA ASP A 439 26.49 24.42 -28.15
C ASP A 439 26.21 25.00 -26.76
N PHE A 440 24.92 25.25 -26.47
CA PHE A 440 24.48 25.75 -25.18
C PHE A 440 23.07 25.28 -24.84
N VAL A 441 22.75 25.30 -23.55
CA VAL A 441 21.42 25.06 -23.02
C VAL A 441 21.12 26.10 -21.95
N LYS A 442 19.94 26.69 -22.01
CA LYS A 442 19.42 27.50 -20.90
C LYS A 442 18.51 26.67 -20.02
N LEU A 443 18.63 26.85 -18.71
CA LEU A 443 17.74 26.23 -17.73
C LEU A 443 17.24 27.29 -16.76
N GLU A 444 15.93 27.43 -16.69
CA GLU A 444 15.25 28.21 -15.66
C GLU A 444 15.08 27.37 -14.41
N ASN A 445 15.34 27.98 -13.24
CA ASN A 445 15.22 27.31 -11.94
C ASN A 445 15.92 25.94 -11.88
N ALA A 446 17.12 25.82 -12.44
CA ALA A 446 17.94 24.62 -12.32
C ALA A 446 18.18 24.31 -10.84
N ARG A 447 18.08 23.03 -10.49
CA ARG A 447 18.25 22.56 -9.11
C ARG A 447 19.72 22.26 -8.87
N LYS A 448 20.29 22.85 -7.82
CA LYS A 448 21.60 22.44 -7.30
C LYS A 448 21.48 21.08 -6.61
N LEU A 449 22.29 20.11 -7.00
CA LEU A 449 22.38 18.84 -6.30
C LEU A 449 23.17 19.02 -5.00
N ARG A 450 22.72 18.35 -3.94
CA ARG A 450 23.45 18.29 -2.66
C ARG A 450 24.65 17.36 -2.80
N GLU A 451 25.68 17.58 -1.98
CA GLU A 451 26.87 16.73 -1.95
C GLU A 451 26.56 15.27 -1.61
N THR A 452 25.42 14.98 -0.97
CA THR A 452 24.95 13.61 -0.71
C THR A 452 24.33 12.92 -1.92
N GLU A 453 24.03 13.64 -3.00
CA GLU A 453 23.34 13.13 -4.19
C GLU A 453 24.29 12.68 -5.30
N TYR A 454 25.58 12.99 -5.17
CA TYR A 454 26.62 12.60 -6.10
C TYR A 454 27.93 12.33 -5.36
N THR A 455 28.84 11.63 -6.03
CA THR A 455 30.21 11.44 -5.57
C THR A 455 31.19 11.95 -6.62
N VAL A 456 32.34 12.44 -6.18
CA VAL A 456 33.37 13.03 -7.05
C VAL A 456 34.67 12.29 -6.84
N ASN A 457 35.29 11.85 -7.93
CA ASN A 457 36.68 11.47 -7.87
C ASN A 457 37.55 12.71 -8.04
N THR A 458 38.04 13.25 -6.93
CA THR A 458 38.78 14.52 -6.91
C THR A 458 40.11 14.49 -7.65
N ARG A 459 40.65 13.30 -7.92
CA ARG A 459 41.95 13.08 -8.57
C ARG A 459 41.83 12.84 -10.08
N LEU A 460 40.85 12.03 -10.49
CA LEU A 460 40.61 11.66 -11.88
C LEU A 460 39.63 12.60 -12.61
N GLY A 461 38.85 13.38 -11.87
CA GLY A 461 37.97 14.39 -12.43
C GLY A 461 36.76 13.87 -13.17
N PHE A 462 36.03 12.98 -12.50
CA PHE A 462 34.70 12.55 -12.92
C PHE A 462 33.71 12.57 -11.74
N ILE A 463 32.44 12.62 -12.08
CA ILE A 463 31.31 12.61 -11.16
C ILE A 463 30.49 11.35 -11.36
N SER A 464 29.91 10.85 -10.28
CA SER A 464 29.00 9.71 -10.29
C SER A 464 27.74 10.10 -9.51
N LEU A 465 26.61 10.11 -10.20
CA LEU A 465 25.33 10.47 -9.60
C LEU A 465 24.73 9.27 -8.86
N ASN A 466 24.05 9.50 -7.74
CA ASN A 466 23.41 8.39 -7.01
C ASN A 466 22.17 7.86 -7.72
N THR A 467 21.53 8.69 -8.55
CA THR A 467 20.38 8.33 -9.38
C THR A 467 20.73 8.48 -10.85
N ASN A 468 20.18 7.62 -11.70
CA ASN A 468 20.30 7.79 -13.14
C ASN A 468 19.49 9.01 -13.60
N LEU A 469 20.04 9.80 -14.53
CA LEU A 469 19.33 10.92 -15.14
C LEU A 469 18.45 10.44 -16.30
N SER A 470 17.24 11.00 -16.40
CA SER A 470 16.38 10.75 -17.55
C SER A 470 17.01 11.30 -18.84
N PRO A 471 16.69 10.73 -20.03
CA PRO A 471 17.26 11.18 -21.30
C PRO A 471 17.05 12.67 -21.60
N ASP A 472 15.93 13.24 -21.17
CA ASP A 472 15.53 14.64 -21.33
C ASP A 472 16.15 15.60 -20.29
N GLN A 473 16.73 15.07 -19.21
CA GLN A 473 17.36 15.89 -18.17
C GLN A 473 18.74 16.38 -18.61
N ILE A 474 19.04 17.61 -18.23
CA ILE A 474 20.31 18.27 -18.50
C ILE A 474 21.18 18.19 -17.25
N LEU A 475 22.49 18.04 -17.45
CA LEU A 475 23.51 18.03 -16.40
C LEU A 475 24.57 19.07 -16.72
N ALA A 476 24.79 19.98 -15.77
CA ALA A 476 25.81 20.99 -15.86
C ALA A 476 26.61 21.12 -14.57
N VAL A 477 27.85 21.61 -14.67
CA VAL A 477 28.77 21.69 -13.54
C VAL A 477 29.56 23.00 -13.51
N ALA A 478 29.89 23.43 -12.30
CA ALA A 478 30.96 24.38 -12.04
C ALA A 478 32.03 23.68 -11.18
N VAL A 479 33.30 23.80 -11.56
CA VAL A 479 34.40 23.03 -10.99
C VAL A 479 35.57 23.96 -10.68
N GLN A 480 36.20 23.75 -9.54
CA GLN A 480 37.43 24.41 -9.13
C GLN A 480 38.45 23.36 -8.74
N TYR A 481 39.68 23.49 -9.22
CA TYR A 481 40.74 22.52 -8.97
C TYR A 481 42.12 23.17 -8.96
N THR A 482 43.06 22.48 -8.35
CA THR A 482 44.47 22.85 -8.26
C THR A 482 45.31 21.84 -9.03
N VAL A 483 46.48 22.28 -9.51
CA VAL A 483 47.43 21.44 -10.24
C VAL A 483 48.80 21.57 -9.60
N ILE A 484 49.46 20.44 -9.34
CA ILE A 484 50.81 20.43 -8.80
C ILE A 484 51.74 21.18 -9.77
N GLY A 485 52.50 22.14 -9.24
CA GLY A 485 53.40 22.98 -10.03
C GLY A 485 52.82 24.30 -10.53
N TYR A 486 51.54 24.59 -10.23
CA TYR A 486 50.90 25.88 -10.52
C TYR A 486 50.42 26.57 -9.22
N ASP A 487 50.72 27.86 -9.06
CA ASP A 487 50.28 28.66 -7.90
C ASP A 487 48.84 29.21 -8.05
N SER A 488 48.24 29.05 -9.22
CA SER A 488 46.89 29.51 -9.53
C SER A 488 45.85 28.40 -9.41
N VAL A 489 44.66 28.75 -8.91
CA VAL A 489 43.51 27.84 -8.93
C VAL A 489 42.80 27.94 -10.28
N PHE A 490 42.48 26.78 -10.87
CA PHE A 490 41.75 26.69 -12.13
C PHE A 490 40.26 26.55 -11.86
N GLN A 491 39.45 27.23 -12.66
CA GLN A 491 38.00 27.24 -12.52
C GLN A 491 37.31 27.10 -13.87
N ILE A 492 36.30 26.25 -13.93
CA ILE A 492 35.40 26.03 -15.06
C ILE A 492 33.98 26.36 -14.61
N GLY A 493 33.29 27.25 -15.31
CA GLY A 493 32.00 27.78 -14.90
C GLY A 493 32.10 28.76 -13.73
N GLU A 494 30.96 29.03 -13.12
CA GLU A 494 30.80 29.98 -12.03
C GLU A 494 30.02 29.34 -10.89
N PHE A 495 30.44 29.64 -9.67
CA PHE A 495 29.77 29.17 -8.47
C PHE A 495 28.67 30.13 -8.03
N SER A 496 27.65 29.58 -7.37
CA SER A 496 26.52 30.33 -6.82
C SER A 496 26.90 31.41 -5.80
N ASP A 497 28.07 31.30 -5.16
CA ASP A 497 28.57 32.19 -4.11
C ASP A 497 29.54 33.28 -4.59
N GLN A 498 29.84 33.37 -5.90
CA GLN A 498 30.78 34.32 -6.48
C GLN A 498 30.19 35.70 -6.80
N GLY A 499 29.15 36.13 -6.07
CA GLY A 499 28.58 37.48 -6.17
C GLY A 499 27.54 37.69 -7.27
N ASN A 500 27.29 36.71 -8.14
CA ASN A 500 26.17 36.74 -9.08
C ASN A 500 24.88 36.36 -8.34
N THR A 501 24.00 37.33 -8.06
CA THR A 501 22.72 37.09 -7.37
C THR A 501 21.59 36.78 -8.37
N ALA A 502 20.57 36.03 -7.94
CA ALA A 502 19.34 35.86 -8.71
C ALA A 502 18.69 37.23 -9.00
N PRO A 503 18.07 37.44 -10.18
CA PRO A 503 17.69 36.45 -11.21
C PRO A 503 18.78 36.16 -12.27
N ASN A 504 20.00 36.70 -12.12
CA ASN A 504 21.05 36.57 -13.13
C ASN A 504 21.51 35.12 -13.32
N ASN A 505 21.73 34.76 -14.59
CA ASN A 505 22.21 33.46 -15.01
C ASN A 505 23.64 33.21 -14.53
N LEU A 506 23.89 31.99 -14.04
CA LEU A 506 25.24 31.47 -13.86
C LEU A 506 25.72 30.83 -15.16
N VAL A 507 26.99 31.05 -15.49
CA VAL A 507 27.63 30.40 -16.63
C VAL A 507 28.29 29.11 -16.14
N VAL A 508 27.89 27.97 -16.70
CA VAL A 508 28.36 26.65 -16.25
C VAL A 508 28.74 25.77 -17.45
N LYS A 509 29.47 24.68 -17.20
CA LYS A 509 29.83 23.73 -18.25
C LYS A 509 28.74 22.69 -18.41
N LEU A 510 28.34 22.42 -19.64
CA LEU A 510 27.38 21.38 -19.97
C LEU A 510 28.09 20.02 -20.07
N LEU A 511 27.56 19.00 -19.38
CA LEU A 511 28.04 17.61 -19.46
C LEU A 511 27.06 16.70 -20.19
N LYS A 512 25.75 17.00 -20.10
CA LYS A 512 24.68 16.30 -20.82
C LYS A 512 23.60 17.29 -21.23
N SER A 513 23.22 17.26 -22.51
CA SER A 513 22.05 17.98 -23.04
C SER A 513 20.80 17.09 -23.03
N SER A 514 19.62 17.71 -23.20
CA SER A 514 18.34 17.00 -23.35
C SER A 514 18.22 16.22 -24.66
N ASN A 515 19.02 16.59 -25.67
CA ASN A 515 19.10 15.90 -26.96
C ASN A 515 20.47 15.24 -27.11
N PRO A 516 20.59 13.92 -26.90
CA PRO A 516 21.86 13.22 -27.05
C PRO A 516 22.24 13.15 -28.55
N ASN A 517 23.42 13.67 -28.89
CA ASN A 517 24.00 13.58 -30.23
C ASN A 517 25.39 12.93 -30.13
N THR A 518 25.55 11.75 -30.75
CA THR A 518 26.79 10.97 -30.69
C THR A 518 27.96 11.56 -31.49
N GLN A 519 27.69 12.54 -32.35
CA GLN A 519 28.73 13.26 -33.11
C GLN A 519 29.31 14.45 -32.31
N MET A 520 28.66 14.85 -31.21
CA MET A 520 29.13 15.94 -30.37
C MET A 520 30.28 15.49 -29.46
N PRO A 521 31.34 16.30 -29.28
CA PRO A 521 32.41 16.00 -28.32
C PRO A 521 31.87 15.71 -26.91
N MET A 522 30.82 16.40 -26.47
CA MET A 522 30.18 16.16 -25.17
C MET A 522 29.75 14.69 -24.94
N TRP A 523 29.40 13.94 -25.98
CA TRP A 523 29.05 12.51 -25.86
C TRP A 523 30.18 11.66 -25.27
N ASP A 524 31.42 12.09 -25.50
CA ASP A 524 32.62 11.43 -24.98
C ASP A 524 32.87 11.72 -23.49
N LEU A 525 32.22 12.72 -22.92
CA LEU A 525 32.29 13.01 -21.48
C LEU A 525 31.51 11.99 -20.64
N MET A 526 30.51 11.32 -21.20
CA MET A 526 29.83 10.22 -20.51
C MET A 526 30.75 8.99 -20.43
N MET A 527 30.99 8.50 -19.22
CA MET A 527 31.77 7.29 -18.98
C MET A 527 30.96 6.05 -19.37
N LYS A 528 31.60 5.12 -20.08
CA LYS A 528 30.97 3.90 -20.62
C LYS A 528 31.68 2.62 -20.13
N ASN A 529 32.37 2.74 -18.99
CA ASN A 529 33.24 1.70 -18.42
C ASN A 529 32.91 1.39 -16.94
N VAL A 530 31.75 1.84 -16.45
CA VAL A 530 31.29 1.58 -15.08
C VAL A 530 30.08 0.64 -15.17
N TYR A 531 30.12 -0.45 -14.40
CA TYR A 531 29.10 -1.49 -14.41
C TYR A 531 28.56 -1.74 -13.01
N SER A 532 27.25 -1.87 -12.89
CA SER A 532 26.59 -2.20 -11.62
C SER A 532 26.47 -3.71 -11.46
N ILE A 533 27.01 -4.23 -10.37
CA ILE A 533 26.90 -5.64 -9.98
C ILE A 533 25.71 -5.91 -9.06
N GLY A 534 24.91 -4.88 -8.73
CA GLY A 534 23.74 -5.00 -7.85
C GLY A 534 24.06 -5.46 -6.42
N ALA A 535 25.32 -5.36 -5.99
CA ALA A 535 25.78 -5.83 -4.69
C ALA A 535 26.08 -4.66 -3.74
N TYR A 536 25.75 -4.85 -2.46
CA TYR A 536 26.06 -3.91 -1.38
C TYR A 536 27.25 -4.44 -0.57
N GLN A 537 28.15 -3.55 -0.17
CA GLN A 537 29.27 -3.84 0.74
C GLN A 537 30.13 -5.04 0.28
N VAL A 538 30.57 -5.01 -0.98
CA VAL A 538 31.46 -6.05 -1.51
C VAL A 538 32.80 -5.99 -0.80
N GLU A 539 33.09 -7.00 0.01
CA GLU A 539 34.41 -7.17 0.61
C GLU A 539 35.38 -7.80 -0.38
N ARG A 540 36.61 -7.27 -0.40
CA ARG A 540 37.70 -7.82 -1.20
C ARG A 540 38.21 -9.06 -0.46
N THR A 541 38.00 -10.24 -1.06
CA THR A 541 38.58 -11.51 -0.59
C THR A 541 40.03 -11.66 -1.00
#